data_AF-A0A347AHK7-F1
#
_entry.id   AF-A0A347AHK7-F1
#
_cell.length_a   1.000
_cell.length_b   1.000
_cell.length_c   1.000
_cell.angle_alpha   90.00
_cell.angle_beta   90.00
_cell.angle_gamma   90.00
#
_symmetry.space_group_name_H-M   'P 1'
#
loop_
_entity.id
_entity.type
_entity.pdbx_description
1 polymer ?
#
loop_
_entity_poly.entity_id
_entity_poly.type
_entity_poly.pdbx_seq_one_letter_code
_entity_poly.pdbx_strand_id
1 'polypeptide(L)'
;MNKTRVAASFLGILAGIGGGVFHGIGEVLQGSVATNGMMIEAWPTMQATLGEPAMTLVPNFLLTGIFAIIMGIIVTIWAATFIGRKNGGLIIIVLSVIMLYVGGGIIPPLFGVLAGLIGLRIKQD
;
A
#
# COMPACT_ATOMS: atom_id res chain seq x y z
N MET A 1 -20.51 1.57 -12.12
CA MET A 1 -19.92 2.36 -11.00
C MET A 1 -20.08 3.84 -11.30
N ASN A 2 -20.41 4.68 -10.31
CA ASN A 2 -20.37 6.13 -10.51
C ASN A 2 -18.92 6.66 -10.54
N LYS A 3 -18.71 7.89 -11.03
CA LYS A 3 -17.38 8.48 -11.21
C LYS A 3 -16.55 8.49 -9.92
N THR A 4 -17.19 8.79 -8.78
CA THR A 4 -16.56 8.81 -7.45
C THR A 4 -16.02 7.42 -7.07
N ARG A 5 -16.81 6.37 -7.28
CA ARG A 5 -16.41 4.98 -7.01
C ARG A 5 -15.26 4.53 -7.91
N VAL A 6 -15.27 4.93 -9.19
CA VAL A 6 -14.16 4.64 -10.11
C VAL A 6 -12.87 5.33 -9.65
N ALA A 7 -12.93 6.61 -9.30
CA ALA A 7 -11.75 7.35 -8.83
C ALA A 7 -11.17 6.75 -7.54
N ALA A 8 -12.02 6.43 -6.56
CA ALA A 8 -11.59 5.78 -5.33
C ALA A 8 -10.98 4.39 -5.58
N SER A 9 -11.64 3.54 -6.39
CA SER A 9 -11.10 2.23 -6.74
C SER A 9 -9.75 2.34 -7.45
N PHE A 10 -9.60 3.24 -8.41
CA PHE A 10 -8.36 3.42 -9.17
C PHE A 10 -7.19 3.80 -8.26
N LEU A 11 -7.36 4.80 -7.41
CA LEU A 11 -6.31 5.24 -6.48
C LEU A 11 -5.97 4.15 -5.45
N GLY A 12 -6.97 3.41 -4.96
CA GLY A 12 -6.72 2.31 -4.02
C GLY A 12 -5.99 1.14 -4.67
N ILE A 13 -6.30 0.80 -5.93
CA ILE A 13 -5.58 -0.23 -6.69
C ILE A 13 -4.13 0.23 -6.94
N LEU A 14 -3.93 1.49 -7.31
CA LEU A 14 -2.60 2.08 -7.50
C LEU A 14 -1.78 2.03 -6.21
N ALA A 15 -2.40 2.33 -5.06
CA ALA A 15 -1.78 2.20 -3.75
C ALA A 15 -1.36 0.75 -3.43
N GLY A 16 -2.24 -0.23 -3.67
CA GLY A 16 -1.95 -1.63 -3.35
C GLY A 16 -0.89 -2.27 -4.27
N ILE A 17 -0.98 -2.03 -5.58
CA ILE A 17 -0.04 -2.59 -6.57
C ILE A 17 1.28 -1.81 -6.56
N GLY A 18 1.22 -0.50 -6.73
CA GLY A 18 2.40 0.37 -6.80
C GLY A 18 3.09 0.55 -5.45
N GLY A 19 2.37 0.39 -4.35
CA GLY A 19 2.92 0.34 -3.01
C GLY A 19 3.26 -1.07 -2.58
N GLY A 20 2.34 -1.71 -1.85
CA GLY A 20 2.58 -2.97 -1.16
C GLY A 20 3.25 -4.03 -2.03
N VAL A 21 2.74 -4.31 -3.22
CA VAL A 21 3.31 -5.35 -4.08
C VAL A 21 4.67 -4.93 -4.65
N PHE A 22 4.78 -3.75 -5.27
CA PHE A 22 6.01 -3.30 -5.90
C PHE A 22 7.16 -3.10 -4.91
N HIS A 23 6.92 -2.41 -3.79
CA HIS A 23 7.91 -2.25 -2.73
C HIS A 23 8.26 -3.60 -2.11
N GLY A 24 7.25 -4.44 -1.83
CA GLY A 24 7.48 -5.72 -1.19
C GLY A 24 8.32 -6.69 -2.02
N ILE A 25 8.24 -6.65 -3.35
CA ILE A 25 9.17 -7.40 -4.21
C ILE A 25 10.61 -6.93 -3.98
N GLY A 26 10.85 -5.62 -3.98
CA GLY A 26 12.18 -5.05 -3.75
C GLY A 26 12.75 -5.43 -2.38
N GLU A 27 11.91 -5.37 -1.34
CA GLU A 27 12.27 -5.75 0.03
C GLU A 27 12.56 -7.25 0.16
N VAL A 28 11.75 -8.13 -0.45
CA VAL A 28 12.00 -9.58 -0.47
C VAL A 28 13.35 -9.90 -1.12
N LEU A 29 13.72 -9.20 -2.20
CA LEU A 29 14.97 -9.42 -2.92
C LEU A 29 16.23 -9.07 -2.10
N GLN A 30 16.10 -8.27 -1.05
CA GLN A 30 17.19 -7.98 -0.11
C GLN A 30 17.43 -9.15 0.87
N GLY A 31 16.50 -10.10 0.97
CA GLY A 31 16.65 -11.34 1.73
C GLY A 31 16.44 -11.21 3.24
N SER A 32 16.77 -12.27 3.98
CA SER A 32 16.60 -12.30 5.44
C SER A 32 17.76 -11.58 6.14
N VAL A 33 17.77 -10.25 6.00
CA VAL A 33 18.75 -9.35 6.61
C VAL A 33 17.98 -8.32 7.45
N ALA A 34 18.58 -7.90 8.57
CA ALA A 34 18.00 -6.87 9.42
C ALA A 34 17.90 -5.52 8.68
N THR A 35 16.87 -4.75 8.99
CA THR A 35 16.78 -3.36 8.52
C THR A 35 17.70 -2.46 9.35
N ASN A 36 18.19 -1.37 8.77
CA ASN A 36 19.05 -0.40 9.46
C ASN A 36 18.26 0.66 10.25
N GLY A 37 16.93 0.50 10.35
CA GLY A 37 16.03 1.45 10.98
C GLY A 37 14.59 1.25 10.48
N MET A 38 13.71 2.20 10.86
CA MET A 38 12.33 2.20 10.38
C MET A 38 12.21 2.67 8.92
N MET A 39 13.05 3.61 8.50
CA MET A 39 13.11 4.07 7.11
C MET A 39 14.03 3.16 6.32
N ILE A 40 13.56 2.67 5.19
CA ILE A 40 14.27 1.72 4.34
C ILE A 40 14.14 2.13 2.87
N GLU A 41 15.05 1.60 2.05
CA GLU A 41 14.95 1.64 0.60
C GLU A 41 14.40 0.30 0.13
N ALA A 42 13.26 0.30 -0.56
CA ALA A 42 12.71 -0.94 -1.13
C ALA A 42 13.58 -1.45 -2.29
N TRP A 43 14.21 -0.54 -3.04
CA TRP A 43 14.96 -0.85 -4.25
C TRP A 43 16.37 -0.21 -4.27
N PRO A 44 17.27 -0.57 -3.34
CA PRO A 44 18.55 0.13 -3.16
C PRO A 44 19.49 0.06 -4.39
N THR A 45 19.27 -0.90 -5.30
CA THR A 45 20.11 -1.11 -6.50
C THR A 45 19.43 -0.71 -7.81
N MET A 46 18.12 -0.40 -7.82
CA MET A 46 17.39 -0.06 -9.04
C MET A 46 17.38 1.46 -9.25
N GLN A 47 18.33 1.98 -10.03
CA GLN A 47 18.50 3.43 -10.24
C GLN A 47 17.22 4.17 -10.68
N ALA A 48 16.36 3.53 -11.47
CA ALA A 48 15.10 4.10 -11.93
C ALA A 48 14.11 4.47 -10.80
N THR A 49 14.31 3.91 -9.61
CA THR A 49 13.46 4.08 -8.42
C THR A 49 14.08 5.04 -7.41
N LEU A 50 15.35 5.42 -7.57
CA LEU A 50 16.10 6.20 -6.58
C LEU A 50 15.98 5.61 -5.15
N GLY A 51 15.96 4.28 -5.03
CA GLY A 51 15.81 3.58 -3.75
C GLY A 51 14.37 3.35 -3.28
N GLU A 52 13.39 4.10 -3.81
CA GLU A 52 11.97 4.15 -3.39
C GLU A 52 11.76 4.00 -1.87
N PRO A 53 11.65 5.12 -1.14
CA PRO A 53 11.62 5.09 0.31
C PRO A 53 10.34 4.42 0.83
N ALA A 54 10.52 3.55 1.83
CA ALA A 54 9.46 2.90 2.56
C ALA A 54 9.71 3.01 4.07
N MET A 55 8.67 2.67 4.85
CA MET A 55 8.74 2.58 6.29
C MET A 55 8.32 1.18 6.74
N THR A 56 9.00 0.62 7.73
CA THR A 56 8.63 -0.65 8.34
C THR A 56 8.90 -0.65 9.84
N LEU A 57 8.02 -1.29 10.60
CA LEU A 57 8.25 -1.63 12.01
C LEU A 57 8.85 -3.04 12.17
N VAL A 58 9.01 -3.77 11.07
CA VAL A 58 9.49 -5.14 11.04
C VAL A 58 10.99 -5.13 10.77
N PRO A 59 11.84 -5.59 11.71
CA PRO A 59 13.29 -5.43 11.62
C PRO A 59 13.95 -6.49 10.70
N ASN A 60 13.32 -6.83 9.59
CA ASN A 60 13.81 -7.82 8.61
C ASN A 60 13.22 -7.54 7.22
N PHE A 61 14.08 -7.46 6.19
CA PHE A 61 13.66 -7.12 4.83
C PHE A 61 12.74 -8.17 4.19
N LEU A 62 13.08 -9.46 4.30
CA LEU A 62 12.24 -10.55 3.77
C LEU A 62 10.83 -10.52 4.36
N LEU A 63 10.71 -10.41 5.68
CA LEU A 63 9.40 -10.35 6.34
C LEU A 63 8.64 -9.06 6.01
N THR A 64 9.35 -7.94 5.95
CA THR A 64 8.77 -6.65 5.52
C THR A 64 8.14 -6.81 4.14
N GLY A 65 8.90 -7.32 3.17
CA GLY A 65 8.40 -7.47 1.81
C GLY A 65 7.23 -8.46 1.67
N ILE A 66 7.25 -9.55 2.42
CA ILE A 66 6.10 -10.49 2.47
C ILE A 66 4.85 -9.77 3.00
N PHE A 67 4.97 -9.00 4.08
CA PHE A 67 3.83 -8.27 4.64
C PHE A 67 3.36 -7.14 3.72
N ALA A 68 4.28 -6.42 3.07
CA ALA A 68 3.95 -5.41 2.08
C ALA A 68 3.16 -6.02 0.90
N ILE A 69 3.59 -7.17 0.37
CA ILE A 69 2.86 -7.87 -0.71
C ILE A 69 1.46 -8.28 -0.27
N ILE A 70 1.34 -8.92 0.90
CA ILE A 70 0.05 -9.37 1.44
C ILE A 70 -0.88 -8.16 1.63
N MET A 71 -0.40 -7.08 2.24
CA MET A 71 -1.19 -5.87 2.45
C MET A 71 -1.54 -5.18 1.14
N GLY A 72 -0.63 -5.14 0.17
CA GLY A 72 -0.87 -4.62 -1.17
C GLY A 72 -2.03 -5.35 -1.86
N ILE A 73 -2.01 -6.68 -1.83
CA ILE A 73 -3.10 -7.52 -2.38
C ILE A 73 -4.42 -7.23 -1.66
N ILE A 74 -4.42 -7.16 -0.32
CA ILE A 74 -5.63 -6.85 0.47
C ILE A 74 -6.19 -5.48 0.09
N VAL A 75 -5.34 -4.45 0.00
CA VAL A 75 -5.72 -3.08 -0.40
C VAL A 75 -6.29 -3.08 -1.82
N THR A 76 -5.65 -3.76 -2.76
CA THR A 76 -6.11 -3.87 -4.16
C THR A 76 -7.48 -4.54 -4.25
N ILE A 77 -7.67 -5.69 -3.59
CA ILE A 77 -8.96 -6.40 -3.58
C ILE A 77 -10.04 -5.53 -2.95
N TRP A 78 -9.73 -4.87 -1.83
CA TRP A 78 -10.69 -4.01 -1.14
C TRP A 78 -11.11 -2.80 -1.99
N ALA A 79 -10.15 -2.15 -2.64
CA ALA A 79 -10.41 -1.03 -3.55
C ALA A 79 -11.26 -1.43 -4.76
N ALA A 80 -10.98 -2.60 -5.34
CA ALA A 80 -11.72 -3.09 -6.50
C ALA A 80 -13.16 -3.52 -6.15
N THR A 81 -13.35 -4.19 -5.01
CA THR A 81 -14.61 -4.89 -4.72
C THR A 81 -15.46 -4.23 -3.63
N PHE A 82 -14.84 -3.70 -2.58
CA PHE A 82 -15.52 -3.32 -1.34
C PHE A 82 -15.59 -1.82 -1.05
N ILE A 83 -14.94 -0.97 -1.85
CA ILE A 83 -14.88 0.49 -1.61
C ILE A 83 -16.25 1.18 -1.52
N GLY A 84 -17.27 0.64 -2.20
CA GLY A 84 -18.64 1.18 -2.20
C GLY A 84 -19.52 0.66 -1.06
N ARG A 85 -19.04 -0.27 -0.23
CA ARG A 85 -19.82 -0.81 0.89
C ARG A 85 -19.85 0.17 2.06
N LYS A 86 -20.71 -0.12 3.04
CA LYS A 86 -20.69 0.55 4.35
C LYS A 86 -19.27 0.51 4.92
N ASN A 87 -18.74 1.69 5.26
CA ASN A 87 -17.37 1.92 5.76
C ASN A 87 -16.24 1.57 4.77
N GLY A 88 -16.52 1.32 3.48
CA GLY A 88 -15.52 0.91 2.50
C GLY A 88 -14.33 1.88 2.40
N GLY A 89 -14.60 3.18 2.39
CA GLY A 89 -13.58 4.23 2.41
C GLY A 89 -12.74 4.26 3.70
N LEU A 90 -13.38 4.11 4.87
CA LEU A 90 -12.68 4.09 6.16
C LEU A 90 -11.74 2.89 6.26
N ILE A 91 -12.18 1.72 5.79
CA ILE A 91 -11.37 0.50 5.83
C ILE A 91 -10.14 0.64 4.94
N ILE A 92 -10.25 1.27 3.75
CA ILE A 92 -9.07 1.60 2.94
C ILE A 92 -8.09 2.50 3.68
N ILE A 93 -8.57 3.52 4.40
CA ILE A 93 -7.69 4.41 5.16
C ILE A 93 -6.87 3.60 6.17
N VAL A 94 -7.55 2.75 6.94
CA VAL A 94 -6.89 1.88 7.94
C VAL A 94 -5.90 0.92 7.27
N LEU A 95 -6.29 0.24 6.19
CA LEU A 95 -5.41 -0.67 5.47
C LEU A 95 -4.18 0.06 4.90
N SER A 96 -4.35 1.30 4.43
CA SER A 96 -3.25 2.11 3.90
C SER A 96 -2.27 2.53 5.00
N VAL A 97 -2.78 2.90 6.18
CA VAL A 97 -1.94 3.20 7.35
C VAL A 97 -1.17 1.95 7.80
N ILE A 98 -1.81 0.79 7.83
CA ILE A 98 -1.10 -0.47 8.14
C ILE A 98 -0.02 -0.73 7.09
N MET A 99 -0.36 -0.60 5.80
CA MET A 99 0.56 -0.79 4.68
C MET A 99 1.80 0.13 4.77
N LEU A 100 1.64 1.37 5.21
CA LEU A 100 2.75 2.30 5.48
C LEU A 100 3.75 1.75 6.51
N TYR A 101 3.28 1.06 7.55
CA TYR A 101 4.13 0.57 8.63
C TYR A 101 4.75 -0.81 8.38
N VAL A 102 4.45 -1.45 7.23
CA VAL A 102 4.93 -2.80 6.91
C VAL A 102 5.68 -2.87 5.58
N GLY A 103 6.15 -1.74 5.03
CA GLY A 103 6.99 -1.71 3.82
C GLY A 103 6.31 -1.23 2.53
N GLY A 104 5.03 -0.84 2.54
CA GLY A 104 4.32 -0.51 1.30
C GLY A 104 4.65 0.84 0.64
N GLY A 105 5.80 1.44 0.95
CA GLY A 105 6.22 2.76 0.48
C GLY A 105 5.65 3.93 1.28
N ILE A 106 6.18 5.14 1.08
CA ILE A 106 5.63 6.37 1.71
C ILE A 106 4.47 6.94 0.91
N ILE A 107 4.66 7.14 -0.40
CA ILE A 107 3.69 7.79 -1.28
C ILE A 107 2.46 6.89 -1.57
N PRO A 108 2.61 5.58 -1.82
CA PRO A 108 1.47 4.74 -2.16
C PRO A 108 0.38 4.67 -1.07
N PRO A 109 0.69 4.56 0.24
CA PRO A 109 -0.31 4.71 1.30
C PRO A 109 -1.07 6.03 1.27
N LEU A 110 -0.45 7.14 0.82
CA LEU A 110 -1.16 8.42 0.66
C LEU A 110 -2.23 8.34 -0.42
N PHE A 111 -1.95 7.68 -1.56
CA PHE A 111 -2.97 7.40 -2.57
C PHE A 111 -4.10 6.54 -2.00
N GLY A 112 -3.78 5.57 -1.15
CA GLY A 112 -4.77 4.77 -0.44
C GLY A 112 -5.63 5.61 0.50
N VAL A 113 -5.05 6.50 1.31
CA VAL A 113 -5.81 7.43 2.16
C VAL A 113 -6.72 8.34 1.32
N LEU A 114 -6.21 8.90 0.21
CA LEU A 114 -7.01 9.69 -0.73
C LEU A 114 -8.17 8.89 -1.34
N ALA A 115 -7.91 7.65 -1.75
CA ALA A 115 -8.94 6.73 -2.23
C ALA A 115 -10.02 6.52 -1.17
N GLY A 116 -9.63 6.34 0.09
CA GLY A 116 -10.55 6.18 1.20
C GLY A 116 -11.39 7.44 1.47
N LEU A 117 -10.77 8.63 1.47
CA LEU A 117 -11.47 9.91 1.64
C LEU A 117 -12.50 10.16 0.54
N ILE A 118 -12.17 9.85 -0.72
CA ILE A 118 -13.13 9.89 -1.83
C ILE A 118 -14.22 8.82 -1.62
N GLY A 119 -13.82 7.63 -1.16
CA GLY A 119 -14.72 6.52 -0.84
C GLY A 119 -15.78 6.86 0.21
N LEU A 120 -15.46 7.70 1.21
CA LEU A 120 -16.41 8.19 2.20
C LEU A 120 -17.58 9.00 1.59
N ARG A 121 -17.44 9.48 0.35
CA ARG A 121 -18.48 10.21 -0.38
C ARG A 121 -19.35 9.32 -1.28
N ILE A 122 -19.06 8.03 -1.37
CA ILE A 122 -19.84 7.09 -2.18
C ILE A 122 -21.17 6.81 -1.44
N LYS A 123 -22.30 6.99 -2.13
CA LYS A 123 -23.59 6.51 -1.64
C LYS A 123 -23.51 4.98 -1.57
N GLN A 124 -23.72 4.45 -0.37
CA GLN A 124 -23.56 3.03 -0.09
C GLN A 124 -24.63 2.21 -0.80
N ASP A 125 -24.22 1.05 -1.32
CA ASP A 125 -25.11 0.02 -1.87
C ASP A 125 -25.93 -0.65 -0.75
#